data_AF-A0A7S0I8K4-F1
#
_entry.id   AF-A0A7S0I8K4-F1
#
_cell.length_a   1.000
_cell.length_b   1.000
_cell.length_c   1.000
_cell.angle_alpha   90.00
_cell.angle_beta   90.00
_cell.angle_gamma   90.00
#
_symmetry.space_group_name_H-M   'P 1'
#
loop_
_entity.id
_entity.type
_entity.pdbx_description
1 polymer ?
#
loop_
_entity_poly.entity_id
_entity_poly.type
_entity_poly.pdbx_seq_one_letter_code
_entity_poly.pdbx_strand_id
1 'polypeptide(L)'
;KEIVGMEVLITRFFRIVNEFKRKPYNLLDFQQNVFDRDYMEFIVGVNELEFSLQELINKAFEKISSTESALTLLGQFTAVMRRDALKDDLDNKYVKIFRNYADDLESVQKIYEKQKH
;
A
#
# COMPACT_ATOMS: atom_id res chain seq x y z
N LYS A 1 3.10 -4.79 -14.59
CA LYS A 1 3.19 -3.31 -14.66
C LYS A 1 3.79 -2.84 -13.36
N GLU A 2 4.86 -2.05 -13.39
CA GLU A 2 5.44 -1.48 -12.19
C GLU A 2 4.53 -0.39 -11.62
N ILE A 3 4.43 -0.32 -10.30
CA ILE A 3 3.63 0.70 -9.62
C ILE A 3 4.46 1.99 -9.58
N VAL A 4 4.04 2.98 -10.36
CA VAL A 4 4.71 4.29 -10.45
C VAL A 4 4.79 4.92 -9.06
N GLY A 5 6.00 5.34 -8.66
CA GLY A 5 6.28 5.98 -7.37
C GLY A 5 6.79 5.04 -6.27
N MET A 6 6.80 3.72 -6.51
CA MET A 6 7.36 2.75 -5.56
C MET A 6 8.89 2.91 -5.38
N GLU A 7 9.61 3.32 -6.42
CA GLU A 7 11.07 3.55 -6.40
C GLU A 7 11.51 4.53 -5.31
N VAL A 8 10.71 5.60 -5.10
CA VAL A 8 10.98 6.63 -4.10
C VAL A 8 10.84 6.04 -2.68
N LEU A 9 9.80 5.22 -2.47
CA LEU A 9 9.56 4.55 -1.18
C LEU A 9 10.68 3.54 -0.88
N ILE A 10 11.09 2.75 -1.88
CA ILE A 10 12.19 1.80 -1.75
C ILE A 10 13.50 2.52 -1.40
N THR A 11 13.80 3.63 -2.08
CA THR A 11 15.00 4.43 -1.80
C THR A 11 14.98 5.00 -0.38
N ARG A 12 13.83 5.52 0.07
CA ARG A 12 13.65 6.03 1.44
C ARG A 12 13.80 4.92 2.48
N PHE A 13 13.26 3.73 2.24
CA PHE A 13 13.43 2.56 3.10
C PHE A 13 14.90 2.22 3.32
N PHE A 14 15.65 2.05 2.22
CA PHE A 14 17.07 1.70 2.31
C PHE A 14 17.88 2.80 3.02
N ARG A 15 17.53 4.08 2.83
CA ARG A 15 18.15 5.17 3.59
C ARG A 15 17.94 5.01 5.09
N ILE A 16 16.69 4.84 5.54
CA ILE A 16 16.35 4.68 6.97
C ILE A 16 17.08 3.47 7.57
N VAL A 17 17.09 2.34 6.86
CA VAL A 17 17.79 1.13 7.30
C VAL A 17 19.30 1.33 7.38
N ASN A 18 19.91 1.98 6.38
CA ASN A 18 21.35 2.22 6.36
C ASN A 18 21.79 3.20 7.44
N GLU A 19 21.01 4.25 7.70
CA GLU A 19 21.26 5.21 8.78
C GLU A 19 21.23 4.52 10.15
N PHE A 20 20.25 3.62 10.37
CA PHE A 20 20.15 2.84 11.60
C PHE A 20 21.29 1.81 11.75
N LYS A 21 21.70 1.16 10.66
CA LYS A 21 22.80 0.17 10.66
C LYS A 21 24.19 0.77 10.87
N ARG A 22 24.41 2.03 10.45
CA ARG A 22 25.74 2.68 10.52
C ARG A 22 26.07 3.22 11.91
N LYS A 23 25.16 3.09 12.88
CA LYS A 23 25.35 3.60 14.23
C LYS A 23 26.53 2.89 14.92
N PRO A 24 27.51 3.63 15.48
CA PRO A 24 28.80 3.08 15.89
C PRO A 24 28.81 2.42 17.28
N TYR A 25 27.68 2.42 18.00
CA TYR A 25 27.60 1.91 19.37
C TYR A 25 27.21 0.42 19.39
N ASN A 26 27.59 -0.27 20.47
CA ASN A 26 27.23 -1.66 20.68
C ASN A 26 25.73 -1.78 21.00
N LEU A 27 24.98 -2.48 20.15
CA LEU A 27 23.54 -2.70 20.32
C LEU A 27 23.17 -3.49 21.59
N LEU A 28 24.14 -4.22 22.17
CA LEU A 28 23.95 -5.04 23.36
C LEU A 28 24.46 -4.35 24.64
N ASP A 29 24.94 -3.11 24.55
CA ASP A 29 25.36 -2.34 25.72
C ASP A 29 24.16 -1.72 26.44
N PHE A 30 23.64 -2.45 27.42
CA PHE A 30 22.51 -2.03 28.26
C PHE A 30 22.84 -0.89 29.23
N GLN A 31 24.11 -0.44 29.31
CA GLN A 31 24.49 0.68 30.16
C GLN A 31 24.20 2.03 29.49
N GLN A 32 23.91 2.04 28.18
CA GLN A 32 23.62 3.25 27.41
C GLN A 32 22.26 3.21 26.74
N ASN A 33 21.39 4.18 27.06
CA ASN A 33 20.04 4.32 26.45
C ASN A 33 20.07 4.97 25.04
N VAL A 34 21.22 5.01 24.37
CA VAL A 34 21.37 5.65 23.05
C VAL A 34 20.66 4.83 21.97
N PHE A 35 20.71 3.50 22.08
CA PHE A 35 20.00 2.60 21.18
C PHE A 35 18.49 2.82 21.21
N ASP A 36 17.89 2.94 22.40
CA ASP A 36 16.43 3.12 22.54
C ASP A 36 15.94 4.37 21.80
N ARG A 37 16.71 5.46 21.89
CA ARG A 37 16.40 6.71 21.19
C ARG A 37 16.44 6.52 19.67
N ASP A 38 17.54 5.98 19.16
CA ASP A 38 17.72 5.76 17.73
C ASP A 38 16.74 4.72 17.18
N TYR A 39 16.34 3.74 18.00
CA TYR A 39 15.28 2.79 17.66
C TYR A 39 13.92 3.48 17.55
N MET A 40 13.58 4.36 18.48
CA MET A 40 12.35 5.16 18.39
C MET A 40 12.33 6.02 17.11
N GLU A 41 13.44 6.66 16.76
CA GLU A 41 13.57 7.41 15.50
C GLU A 41 13.40 6.51 14.27
N PHE A 42 13.99 5.32 14.28
CA PHE A 42 13.80 4.33 13.21
C PHE A 42 12.32 3.92 13.07
N ILE A 43 11.63 3.66 14.18
CA ILE A 43 10.20 3.31 14.17
C ILE A 43 9.35 4.46 13.61
N VAL A 44 9.62 5.71 13.99
CA VAL A 44 8.95 6.87 13.41
C VAL A 44 9.16 6.91 11.89
N GLY A 45 10.40 6.75 11.42
CA GLY A 45 10.70 6.73 9.98
C GLY A 45 9.99 5.60 9.22
N VAL A 46 9.88 4.41 9.83
CA VAL A 46 9.13 3.27 9.27
C VAL A 46 7.63 3.57 9.19
N ASN A 47 7.06 4.21 10.21
CA ASN A 47 5.64 4.59 10.22
C ASN A 47 5.33 5.66 9.16
N GLU A 48 6.19 6.66 8.99
CA GLU A 48 6.05 7.65 7.92
C GLU A 48 6.12 7.04 6.52
N LEU A 49 6.96 6.01 6.35
CA LEU A 49 7.06 5.26 5.10
C LEU A 49 5.76 4.48 4.83
N GLU A 50 5.18 3.86 5.85
CA GLU A 50 3.89 3.17 5.75
C GLU A 50 2.75 4.12 5.38
N PHE A 51 2.70 5.30 5.99
CA PHE A 51 1.73 6.34 5.63
C PHE A 51 1.89 6.79 4.17
N SER A 52 3.13 7.02 3.73
CA SER A 52 3.43 7.40 2.33
C SER A 52 3.01 6.31 1.34
N LEU A 53 3.13 5.05 1.73
CA LEU A 53 2.69 3.90 0.94
C LEU A 53 1.16 3.83 0.85
N GLN A 54 0.44 4.07 1.96
CA GLN A 54 -1.03 4.18 1.94
C GLN A 54 -1.51 5.29 1.00
N GLU A 55 -0.90 6.47 1.04
CA GLU A 55 -1.24 7.55 0.11
C GLU A 55 -1.03 7.15 -1.36
N LEU A 56 0.06 6.43 -1.65
CA LEU A 56 0.38 5.97 -3.00
C LEU A 56 -0.67 4.96 -3.49
N ILE A 57 -1.10 4.02 -2.64
CA ILE A 57 -2.20 3.09 -2.93
C ILE A 57 -3.48 3.87 -3.25
N ASN A 58 -3.87 4.80 -2.38
CA ASN A 58 -5.07 5.62 -2.55
C ASN A 58 -5.07 6.39 -3.88
N LYS A 59 -3.97 7.09 -4.19
CA LYS A 59 -3.79 7.81 -5.46
C LYS A 59 -3.82 6.89 -6.67
N ALA A 60 -3.31 5.67 -6.55
CA ALA A 60 -3.36 4.69 -7.63
C ALA A 60 -4.80 4.24 -7.90
N PHE A 61 -5.60 4.00 -6.85
CA PHE A 61 -7.02 3.65 -6.98
C PHE A 61 -7.91 4.80 -7.46
N GLU A 62 -7.57 6.06 -7.16
CA GLU A 62 -8.30 7.23 -7.68
C GLU A 62 -8.17 7.40 -9.21
N LYS A 63 -7.05 6.98 -9.79
CA LYS A 63 -6.78 7.12 -11.23
C LYS A 63 -7.39 6.01 -12.10
N ILE A 64 -7.96 4.98 -11.49
CA ILE A 64 -8.46 3.82 -12.22
C ILE A 64 -9.87 4.09 -12.74
N SER A 65 -10.05 3.91 -14.05
CA SER A 65 -11.33 4.11 -14.74
C SER A 65 -12.12 2.82 -14.99
N SER A 66 -11.51 1.63 -14.88
CA SER A 66 -12.19 0.36 -15.10
C SER A 66 -12.07 -0.60 -13.92
N THR A 67 -13.15 -1.33 -13.65
CA THR A 67 -13.23 -2.37 -12.61
C THR A 67 -12.13 -3.42 -12.77
N GLU A 68 -11.82 -3.84 -14.01
CA GLU A 68 -10.75 -4.79 -14.32
C GLU A 68 -9.36 -4.27 -13.92
N SER A 69 -9.06 -3.01 -14.24
CA SER A 69 -7.80 -2.38 -13.85
C SER A 69 -7.68 -2.27 -12.33
N ALA A 70 -8.80 -2.02 -11.65
CA ALA A 70 -8.85 -1.92 -10.19
C ALA A 70 -8.58 -3.27 -9.53
N LEU A 71 -9.19 -4.35 -10.02
CA LEU A 71 -8.94 -5.72 -9.56
C LEU A 71 -7.49 -6.14 -9.78
N THR A 72 -6.91 -5.80 -10.94
CA THR A 72 -5.51 -6.10 -11.24
C THR A 72 -4.57 -5.40 -10.25
N LEU A 73 -4.80 -4.12 -9.97
CA LEU A 73 -4.00 -3.36 -9.01
C LEU A 73 -4.18 -3.89 -7.58
N LEU A 74 -5.41 -4.23 -7.19
CA LEU A 74 -5.69 -4.83 -5.89
C LEU A 74 -4.91 -6.14 -5.71
N GLY A 75 -4.93 -7.02 -6.70
CA GLY A 75 -4.16 -8.28 -6.67
C GLY A 75 -2.65 -8.06 -6.51
N GLN A 76 -2.10 -7.02 -7.16
CA GLN A 76 -0.69 -6.67 -7.02
C GLN A 76 -0.34 -6.22 -5.60
N PHE A 77 -1.19 -5.40 -4.96
CA PHE A 77 -0.95 -4.98 -3.58
C PHE A 77 -1.18 -6.11 -2.58
N THR A 78 -2.26 -6.89 -2.69
CA THR A 78 -2.54 -8.01 -1.78
C THR A 78 -1.42 -9.06 -1.77
N ALA A 79 -0.74 -9.29 -2.89
CA ALA A 79 0.39 -10.23 -2.95
C ALA A 79 1.63 -9.77 -2.15
N VAL A 80 1.80 -8.47 -1.96
CA VAL A 80 3.02 -7.87 -1.38
C VAL A 80 2.78 -7.35 0.04
N MET A 81 1.53 -7.02 0.38
CA MET A 81 1.19 -6.40 1.67
C MET A 81 0.95 -7.44 2.76
N ARG A 82 1.73 -7.36 3.84
CA ARG A 82 1.64 -8.26 5.01
C ARG A 82 1.35 -7.55 6.33
N ARG A 83 1.22 -6.22 6.34
CA ARG A 83 0.91 -5.43 7.54
C ARG A 83 -0.60 -5.29 7.69
N ASP A 84 -1.11 -5.50 8.89
CA ASP A 84 -2.55 -5.50 9.18
C ASP A 84 -3.21 -4.16 8.83
N ALA A 85 -2.57 -3.03 9.18
CA ALA A 85 -3.08 -1.70 8.89
C ALA A 85 -3.24 -1.41 7.38
N LEU A 86 -2.40 -2.02 6.54
CA LEU A 86 -2.50 -1.89 5.08
C LEU A 86 -3.55 -2.84 4.50
N LYS A 87 -3.74 -3.99 5.12
CA LYS A 87 -4.75 -4.98 4.71
C LYS A 87 -6.16 -4.43 4.89
N ASP A 88 -6.43 -3.77 6.01
CA ASP A 88 -7.74 -3.15 6.27
C ASP A 88 -8.10 -2.10 5.20
N ASP A 89 -7.13 -1.29 4.75
CA ASP A 89 -7.35 -0.32 3.67
C ASP A 89 -7.66 -1.03 2.33
N LEU A 90 -6.95 -2.10 2.00
CA LEU A 90 -7.20 -2.89 0.79
C LEU A 90 -8.57 -3.58 0.82
N ASP A 91 -9.00 -4.10 1.97
CA ASP A 91 -10.33 -4.72 2.13
C ASP A 91 -11.44 -3.69 1.87
N ASN A 92 -11.28 -2.45 2.34
CA ASN A 92 -12.19 -1.36 2.03
C ASN A 92 -12.23 -1.03 0.53
N LYS A 93 -11.07 -1.06 -0.16
CA LYS A 93 -11.02 -0.88 -1.62
C LYS A 93 -11.70 -2.02 -2.36
N TYR A 94 -11.55 -3.26 -1.89
CA TYR A 94 -12.23 -4.42 -2.47
C TYR A 94 -13.74 -4.25 -2.50
N VAL A 95 -14.35 -3.83 -1.38
CA VAL A 95 -15.80 -3.61 -1.30
C VAL A 95 -16.28 -2.59 -2.34
N LYS A 96 -15.52 -1.50 -2.52
CA LYS A 96 -15.84 -0.47 -3.52
C LYS A 96 -15.76 -1.00 -4.95
N ILE A 97 -14.72 -1.78 -5.27
CA ILE A 97 -14.53 -2.38 -6.60
C ILE A 97 -15.63 -3.40 -6.89
N PHE A 98 -15.98 -4.21 -5.90
CA PHE A 98 -17.04 -5.20 -6.02
C PHE A 98 -18.41 -4.55 -6.31
N ARG A 99 -18.69 -3.41 -5.67
CA ARG A 99 -19.91 -2.63 -5.97
C ARG A 99 -19.91 -2.11 -7.41
N ASN A 100 -18.81 -1.52 -7.87
CA ASN A 100 -18.69 -1.06 -9.26
C ASN A 100 -18.91 -2.21 -10.25
N TYR A 101 -18.38 -3.40 -9.96
CA TYR A 101 -18.61 -4.59 -10.78
C TYR A 101 -20.10 -4.99 -10.83
N ALA A 102 -20.82 -4.89 -9.72
CA ALA A 102 -22.25 -5.16 -9.69
C ALA A 102 -23.04 -4.18 -10.58
N ASP A 103 -22.68 -2.89 -10.54
CA ASP A 103 -23.29 -1.85 -11.38
C ASP A 103 -22.97 -2.08 -12.87
N ASP A 104 -21.76 -2.54 -13.19
CA ASP A 104 -21.35 -2.94 -14.55
C ASP A 104 -22.22 -4.11 -15.05
N LEU A 105 -22.45 -5.14 -14.22
CA LEU A 105 -23.29 -6.29 -14.56
C LEU A 105 -24.75 -5.90 -14.80
N GLU A 106 -25.32 -5.04 -13.95
CA GLU A 106 -26.69 -4.55 -14.13
C GLU A 106 -26.82 -3.77 -15.45
N SER A 107 -25.80 -2.99 -15.80
CA SER A 107 -25.76 -2.24 -17.06
C SER A 107 -25.73 -3.18 -18.27
N VAL A 108 -24.88 -4.22 -18.23
CA VAL A 108 -24.82 -5.24 -19.29
C VAL A 108 -26.15 -5.99 -19.42
N GLN A 109 -26.77 -6.36 -18.31
CA GLN A 109 -28.09 -7.01 -18.32
C GLN A 109 -29.17 -6.13 -18.97
N LYS A 110 -29.20 -4.83 -18.64
CA LYS A 110 -30.14 -3.87 -19.24
C LYS A 110 -29.93 -3.73 -20.75
N ILE A 111 -28.68 -3.73 -21.22
CA ILE A 111 -28.36 -3.68 -22.65
C ILE A 111 -28.84 -4.95 -23.35
N TYR A 112 -28.55 -6.12 -22.77
CA TYR A 112 -28.98 -7.39 -23.32
C TYR A 112 -30.51 -7.48 -23.46
N GLU A 113 -31.27 -7.17 -22.40
CA GLU A 113 -32.73 -7.22 -22.47
C GLU A 113 -33.32 -6.21 -23.47
N LYS A 114 -32.65 -5.08 -23.73
CA LYS A 114 -33.07 -4.10 -24.75
C LYS A 114 -32.83 -4.56 -26.20
N GLN A 115 -31.79 -5.36 -26.44
CA GLN A 115 -31.34 -5.74 -27.79
C GLN A 115 -31.67 -7.19 -28.17
N LYS A 116 -32.26 -7.95 -27.25
CA LYS A 116 -32.66 -9.35 -27.40
C LYS A 116 -33.78 -9.59 -28.43
N HIS A 117 -34.44 -8.54 -28.89
CA HIS A 117 -35.53 -8.58 -29.87
C HIS A 117 -35.20 -7.77 -31.11
#